data_AF-A0A165V437-F1
#
_entry.id   AF-A0A165V437-F1
#
_cell.length_a   1.000
_cell.length_b   1.000
_cell.length_c   1.000
_cell.angle_alpha   90.00
_cell.angle_beta   90.00
_cell.angle_gamma   90.00
#
_symmetry.space_group_name_H-M   'P 1'
#
loop_
_entity.id
_entity.type
_entity.pdbx_description
1 polymer ?
#
loop_
_entity_poly.entity_id
_entity_poly.type
_entity_poly.pdbx_seq_one_letter_code
_entity_poly.pdbx_strand_id
1 'polypeptide(L)'
;MPSVNPGTVILNGENPFIWLSETIRSAEDEVVMSWFDMHLPLLVSDETVSDLPLRPYGVSAVTTPAERAAFTVNGQQARGQIWPMDLDGHAFTTGALAFSESWRE
;
A
#
# COMPACT_ATOMS: atom_id res chain seq x y z
N MET A 1 21.94 4.59 24.68
CA MET A 1 20.95 4.84 23.61
C MET A 1 21.32 3.96 22.43
N PRO A 2 20.45 3.10 21.89
CA PRO A 2 20.84 2.27 20.76
C PRO A 2 20.98 3.16 19.52
N SER A 3 22.08 2.97 18.79
CA SER A 3 22.38 3.63 17.52
C SER A 3 21.39 3.16 16.45
N VAL A 4 20.68 4.09 15.82
CA VAL A 4 19.82 3.79 14.66
C VAL A 4 20.71 3.53 13.45
N ASN A 5 20.59 2.34 12.86
CA ASN A 5 21.28 1.94 11.63
C ASN A 5 20.46 2.44 10.42
N PRO A 6 21.04 3.21 9.46
CA PRO A 6 20.29 3.83 8.36
C PRO A 6 19.73 2.88 7.28
N GLY A 7 19.54 1.59 7.60
CA GLY A 7 18.85 0.60 6.74
C GLY A 7 17.87 -0.28 7.50
N THR A 8 17.47 0.09 8.73
CA THR A 8 16.55 -0.72 9.55
C THR A 8 15.12 -0.19 9.46
N VAL A 9 14.22 -0.99 8.88
CA VAL A 9 12.77 -0.80 9.02
C VAL A 9 12.36 -1.35 10.38
N ILE A 10 11.78 -0.49 11.22
CA ILE A 10 11.24 -0.86 12.54
C ILE A 10 9.73 -1.10 12.35
N LEU A 11 9.30 -2.36 12.49
CA LEU A 11 7.88 -2.72 12.49
C LEU A 11 7.44 -2.91 13.96
N ASN A 12 6.63 -1.99 14.47
CA ASN A 12 6.03 -2.07 15.80
C ASN A 12 4.54 -2.46 15.68
N GLY A 13 4.11 -3.54 16.32
CA GLY A 13 2.69 -3.90 16.41
C GLY A 13 2.43 -5.20 17.17
N GLU A 14 1.69 -5.13 18.27
CA GLU A 14 1.00 -6.27 18.88
C GLU A 14 -0.42 -6.27 18.33
N ASN A 15 -0.81 -7.33 17.59
CA ASN A 15 -2.04 -7.50 16.80
C ASN A 15 -1.90 -7.07 15.30
N PRO A 16 -1.94 -8.00 14.33
CA PRO A 16 -1.57 -7.74 12.93
C PRO A 16 -2.54 -6.84 12.13
N PHE A 17 -3.59 -6.27 12.74
CA PHE A 17 -4.66 -5.58 12.00
C PHE A 17 -4.93 -4.12 12.36
N ILE A 18 -4.13 -3.46 13.21
CA ILE A 18 -4.56 -2.13 13.71
C ILE A 18 -4.00 -0.92 12.98
N TRP A 19 -2.84 -0.97 12.34
CA TRP A 19 -2.40 -0.01 11.31
C TRP A 19 -0.95 -0.28 10.91
N LEU A 20 -0.57 0.16 9.72
CA LEU A 20 0.80 0.13 9.20
C LEU A 20 1.26 1.56 8.93
N SER A 21 2.55 1.82 9.03
CA SER A 21 3.11 3.10 8.61
C SER A 21 4.49 2.95 8.03
N GLU A 22 4.75 3.76 7.00
CA GLU A 22 6.03 3.88 6.35
C GLU A 22 6.50 5.33 6.49
N THR A 23 7.79 5.51 6.74
CA THR A 23 8.41 6.84 6.84
C THR A 23 9.64 6.89 5.94
N ILE A 24 9.64 7.85 5.01
CA ILE A 24 10.74 8.12 4.10
C ILE A 24 11.37 9.44 4.53
N ARG A 25 12.69 9.46 4.71
CA ARG A 25 13.44 10.65 5.13
C ARG A 25 14.57 10.97 4.17
N SER A 26 14.76 12.25 3.91
CA SER A 26 15.95 12.82 3.29
C SER A 26 16.69 13.69 4.30
N ALA A 27 17.72 14.43 3.87
CA ALA A 27 18.38 15.42 4.71
C ALA A 27 17.47 16.62 5.03
N GLU A 28 16.48 16.89 4.18
CA GLU A 28 15.64 18.10 4.24
C GLU A 28 14.16 17.79 4.47
N ASP A 29 13.71 16.56 4.16
CA ASP A 29 12.30 16.20 4.11
C ASP A 29 11.97 14.90 4.85
N GLU A 30 10.71 14.80 5.27
CA GLU A 30 10.06 13.61 5.79
C GLU A 30 8.70 13.40 5.11
N VAL A 31 8.43 12.17 4.68
CA VAL A 31 7.11 11.73 4.24
C VAL A 31 6.67 10.59 5.16
N VAL A 32 5.50 10.72 5.77
CA VAL A 32 4.89 9.66 6.60
C VAL A 32 3.59 9.22 5.97
N MET A 33 3.46 7.92 5.76
CA MET A 33 2.25 7.28 5.25
C MET A 33 1.75 6.30 6.31
N SER A 34 0.46 6.30 6.59
CA SER A 34 -0.15 5.36 7.54
C SER A 34 -1.46 4.81 6.98
N TRP A 35 -1.72 3.53 7.18
CA TRP A 35 -2.91 2.80 6.72
C TRP A 35 -3.56 2.11 7.91
N PHE A 36 -4.88 2.21 8.04
CA PHE A 36 -5.66 1.71 9.17
C PHE A 36 -6.80 0.84 8.68
N ASP A 37 -7.31 0.00 9.58
CA ASP A 37 -8.49 -0.85 9.32
C ASP A 37 -8.28 -1.70 8.05
N MET A 38 -7.18 -2.46 8.09
CA MET A 38 -6.73 -3.27 6.95
C MET A 38 -7.70 -4.43 6.72
N HIS A 39 -8.04 -4.65 5.45
CA HIS A 39 -8.76 -5.83 5.00
C HIS A 39 -7.82 -7.06 4.99
N LEU A 40 -8.34 -8.23 4.61
CA LEU A 40 -7.50 -9.39 4.31
C LEU A 40 -6.77 -9.20 2.97
N PRO A 41 -5.56 -9.76 2.80
CA PRO A 41 -4.88 -9.74 1.50
C PRO A 41 -5.73 -10.39 0.40
N LEU A 42 -5.80 -9.73 -0.75
CA LEU A 42 -6.52 -10.18 -1.94
C LEU A 42 -5.53 -10.35 -3.10
N LEU A 43 -5.65 -11.44 -3.86
CA LEU A 43 -4.97 -11.58 -5.13
C LEU A 43 -5.75 -10.82 -6.20
N VAL A 44 -5.16 -9.74 -6.69
CA VAL A 44 -5.64 -8.97 -7.83
C VAL A 44 -4.87 -9.44 -9.06
N SER A 45 -5.51 -10.21 -9.91
CA SER A 45 -4.93 -10.69 -11.16
C SER A 45 -5.93 -10.61 -12.28
N ASP A 46 -5.52 -10.03 -13.40
CA ASP A 46 -6.25 -10.17 -14.65
C ASP A 46 -5.71 -11.40 -15.38
N GLU A 47 -6.59 -12.36 -15.66
CA GLU A 47 -6.26 -13.55 -16.44
C GLU A 47 -6.20 -13.24 -17.95
N THR A 48 -6.78 -12.11 -18.38
CA THR A 48 -6.71 -11.64 -19.74
C THR A 48 -5.54 -10.69 -19.92
N VAL A 49 -4.55 -11.10 -20.72
CA VAL A 49 -3.58 -10.17 -21.29
C VAL A 49 -4.38 -9.13 -22.07
N SER A 50 -4.20 -7.86 -21.73
CA SER A 50 -5.01 -6.76 -22.25
C SER A 50 -5.21 -6.85 -23.77
N ASP A 51 -6.46 -6.73 -24.22
CA ASP A 51 -6.84 -6.68 -25.65
C ASP A 51 -6.25 -5.48 -26.40
N LEU A 52 -5.65 -4.52 -25.70
CA LEU A 52 -4.93 -3.41 -26.32
C LEU A 52 -3.69 -3.92 -27.07
N PRO A 53 -3.58 -3.67 -28.39
CA PRO A 53 -2.38 -3.98 -29.13
C PRO A 53 -1.23 -3.20 -28.49
N LEU A 54 -0.20 -3.90 -27.99
CA LEU A 54 0.97 -3.41 -27.23
C LEU A 54 0.94 -3.52 -25.70
N ARG A 55 0.01 -4.27 -25.09
CA ARG A 55 0.14 -4.68 -23.67
C ARG A 55 0.28 -6.20 -23.53
N PRO A 56 1.45 -6.77 -23.92
CA PRO A 56 1.65 -8.22 -23.93
C PRO A 56 1.85 -8.84 -22.54
N TYR A 57 2.01 -8.03 -21.50
CA TYR A 57 2.30 -8.52 -20.16
C TYR A 57 1.16 -8.19 -19.19
N GLY A 58 0.76 -9.19 -18.41
CA GLY A 58 -0.14 -9.04 -17.27
C GLY A 58 0.61 -8.86 -15.96
N VAL A 59 -0.11 -8.46 -14.91
CA VAL A 59 0.41 -8.43 -13.54
C VAL A 59 -0.55 -9.14 -12.60
N SER A 60 0.01 -9.83 -11.64
CA SER A 60 -0.71 -10.31 -10.47
C SER A 60 -0.13 -9.70 -9.23
N ALA A 61 -0.97 -9.02 -8.48
CA ALA A 61 -0.60 -8.34 -7.26
C ALA A 61 -1.34 -8.98 -6.09
N VAL A 62 -0.64 -9.23 -4.98
CA VAL A 62 -1.30 -9.43 -3.69
C VAL A 62 -1.37 -8.08 -3.02
N THR A 63 -2.59 -7.62 -2.76
CA THR A 63 -2.85 -6.28 -2.22
C THR A 63 -3.76 -6.36 -1.00
N THR A 64 -3.49 -5.54 0.02
CA THR A 64 -4.31 -5.46 1.24
C THR A 64 -4.93 -4.06 1.33
N PRO A 65 -6.24 -3.92 1.09
CA PRO A 65 -6.96 -2.65 1.22
C PRO A 65 -6.94 -2.09 2.63
N ALA A 66 -7.03 -0.77 2.75
CA ALA A 66 -7.20 -0.05 4.00
C ALA A 66 -8.45 0.83 3.91
N GLU A 67 -9.28 0.90 4.94
CA GLU A 67 -10.45 1.79 4.91
C GLU A 67 -10.08 3.24 5.21
N ARG A 68 -8.94 3.47 5.88
CA ARG A 68 -8.44 4.81 6.18
C ARG A 68 -6.94 4.89 5.98
N ALA A 69 -6.48 6.08 5.61
CA ALA A 69 -5.06 6.40 5.57
C ALA A 69 -4.81 7.85 5.97
N ALA A 70 -3.58 8.10 6.43
CA ALA A 70 -3.03 9.42 6.66
C ALA A 70 -1.72 9.56 5.87
N PHE A 71 -1.46 10.76 5.38
CA PHE A 71 -0.25 11.08 4.61
C PHE A 71 0.21 12.47 5.03
N THR A 72 1.47 12.59 5.46
CA THR A 72 2.07 13.88 5.82
C THR A 72 3.37 14.09 5.04
N VAL A 73 3.63 15.35 4.70
CA VAL A 73 4.93 15.81 4.19
C VAL A 73 5.43 16.90 5.14
N ASN A 74 6.60 16.69 5.75
CA ASN A 74 7.18 17.59 6.75
C ASN A 74 6.17 17.93 7.87
N GLY A 75 5.42 16.92 8.32
CA GLY A 75 4.36 17.03 9.33
C GLY A 75 3.05 17.66 8.85
N GLN A 76 2.98 18.18 7.62
CA GLN A 76 1.75 18.74 7.07
C GLN A 76 0.88 17.64 6.46
N GLN A 77 -0.31 17.43 7.04
CA GLN A 77 -1.30 16.47 6.55
C GLN A 77 -1.85 16.86 5.16
N ALA A 78 -1.87 15.89 4.25
CA ALA A 78 -2.52 16.01 2.95
C ALA A 78 -4.05 15.90 3.07
N ARG A 79 -4.76 16.55 2.13
CA ARG A 79 -6.22 16.69 2.13
C ARG A 79 -6.98 15.51 1.51
N GLY A 80 -6.27 14.52 0.95
CA GLY A 80 -6.89 13.38 0.28
C GLY A 80 -7.62 12.46 1.25
N GLN A 81 -8.49 11.60 0.71
CA GLN A 81 -9.18 10.56 1.47
C GLN A 81 -9.28 9.26 0.66
N ILE A 82 -9.47 8.15 1.38
CA ILE A 82 -9.75 6.84 0.78
C ILE A 82 -11.23 6.75 0.39
N TRP A 83 -11.50 6.08 -0.72
CA TRP A 83 -12.85 5.78 -1.19
C TRP A 83 -13.05 4.27 -1.28
N PRO A 84 -14.23 3.76 -0.86
CA PRO A 84 -14.59 2.37 -1.07
C PRO A 84 -14.84 2.09 -2.56
N MET A 85 -14.55 0.86 -2.99
CA MET A 85 -14.79 0.39 -4.35
C MET A 85 -15.07 -1.11 -4.36
N ASP A 86 -15.57 -1.59 -5.50
CA ASP A 86 -15.71 -3.01 -5.79
C ASP A 86 -14.62 -3.40 -6.79
N LEU A 87 -13.92 -4.50 -6.51
CA LEU A 87 -12.94 -5.09 -7.40
C LEU A 87 -13.33 -6.53 -7.66
N ASP A 88 -13.97 -6.78 -8.80
CA ASP A 88 -14.47 -8.09 -9.22
C ASP A 88 -15.35 -8.78 -8.15
N GLY A 89 -16.27 -8.03 -7.54
CA GLY A 89 -17.16 -8.53 -6.49
C GLY A 89 -16.54 -8.59 -5.10
N HIS A 90 -15.29 -8.14 -4.93
CA HIS A 90 -14.65 -8.02 -3.63
C HIS A 90 -14.69 -6.57 -3.12
N ALA A 91 -15.00 -6.41 -1.83
CA ALA A 91 -14.86 -5.13 -1.15
C ALA A 91 -13.39 -4.68 -1.18
N PHE A 92 -13.15 -3.48 -1.68
CA PHE A 92 -11.82 -2.92 -1.88
C PHE A 92 -11.85 -1.41 -1.62
N THR A 93 -10.70 -0.75 -1.63
CA THR A 93 -10.60 0.71 -1.46
C THR A 93 -9.51 1.31 -2.33
N THR A 94 -9.56 2.62 -2.55
CA THR A 94 -8.52 3.34 -3.32
C THR A 94 -7.18 3.46 -2.59
N GLY A 95 -7.06 2.97 -1.36
CA GLY A 95 -5.81 2.98 -0.60
C GLY A 95 -5.48 1.59 -0.11
N ALA A 96 -4.40 1.01 -0.64
CA ALA A 96 -4.02 -0.36 -0.34
C ALA A 96 -2.50 -0.51 -0.29
N LEU A 97 -2.02 -1.54 0.38
CA LEU A 97 -0.63 -1.94 0.39
C LEU A 97 -0.41 -3.10 -0.58
N ALA A 98 0.50 -2.92 -1.55
CA ALA A 98 0.93 -3.99 -2.45
C ALA A 98 2.09 -4.76 -1.79
N PHE A 99 1.92 -6.08 -1.64
CA PHE A 99 2.89 -6.94 -0.96
C PHE A 99 3.79 -7.72 -1.93
N SER A 100 3.23 -8.18 -3.04
CA SER A 100 3.94 -8.98 -4.02
C SER A 100 3.34 -8.74 -5.38
N GLU A 101 4.18 -8.52 -6.38
CA GLU A 101 3.78 -8.41 -7.78
C GLU A 101 4.57 -9.40 -8.62
N SER A 102 3.87 -10.12 -9.50
CA SER A 102 4.46 -11.03 -10.47
C SER A 102 3.97 -10.68 -11.86
N TRP A 103 4.93 -10.45 -12.76
CA TRP A 103 4.68 -10.16 -14.17
C TRP A 103 4.48 -11.47 -14.93
N ARG A 104 3.50 -11.50 -15.83
CA ARG A 104 3.15 -12.66 -16.65
C ARG A 104 3.23 -12.29 -18.13
N GLU A 105 3.64 -13.24 -18.97
CA GLU A 105 3.63 -13.15 -20.44
C GLU A 105 2.32 -13.70 -21.03
#